data_AF-A0A8T4JRL5-F1
#
_entry.id   AF-A0A8T4JRL5-F1
#
_cell.length_a   1.000
_cell.length_b   1.000
_cell.length_c   1.000
_cell.angle_alpha   90.00
_cell.angle_beta   90.00
_cell.angle_gamma   90.00
#
_symmetry.space_group_name_H-M   'P 1'
#
loop_
_entity.id
_entity.type
_entity.pdbx_description
1 polymer ?
#
loop_
_entity_poly.entity_id
_entity_poly.type
_entity_poly.pdbx_seq_one_letter_code
_entity_poly.pdbx_strand_id
1 'polypeptide(L)'
;MTTNSNDWFNKKYSDGSKPTQQDRIHLLMHESVQYSDRQLRGFRDSIRQGLHDLRAECTPAKIVRLYAHITALNLSNQVMEEEIVGYSRQLEIFIRQRCSEFSTNFG
;
A
#
# COMPACT_ATOMS: atom_id res chain seq x y z
N MET A 1 14.39 -10.14 24.43
CA MET A 1 13.74 -11.24 23.69
C MET A 1 12.71 -10.60 22.79
N THR A 2 12.98 -10.51 21.49
CA THR A 2 12.03 -10.04 20.50
C THR A 2 11.05 -11.17 20.23
N THR A 3 9.83 -11.09 20.76
CA THR A 3 8.73 -11.96 20.36
C THR A 3 8.56 -11.84 18.85
N ASN A 4 8.79 -12.94 18.12
CA ASN A 4 8.61 -12.95 16.68
C ASN A 4 7.12 -12.71 16.41
N SER A 5 6.80 -11.61 15.73
CA SER A 5 5.42 -11.20 15.41
C SER A 5 4.59 -12.30 14.71
N ASN A 6 5.24 -13.34 14.21
CA ASN A 6 4.65 -14.42 13.40
C ASN A 6 4.47 -15.74 14.17
N ASP A 7 4.72 -15.78 15.48
CA ASP A 7 4.60 -17.01 16.29
C ASP A 7 3.18 -17.61 16.24
N TRP A 8 2.15 -16.78 16.08
CA TRP A 8 0.76 -17.24 15.90
C TRP A 8 0.59 -18.06 14.61
N PHE A 9 1.25 -17.66 13.52
CA PHE A 9 1.15 -18.31 12.21
C PHE A 9 1.89 -19.65 12.26
N ASN A 10 3.11 -19.65 12.80
CA ASN A 10 3.91 -20.86 12.99
C ASN A 10 3.19 -21.89 13.87
N LYS A 11 2.52 -21.44 14.95
CA LYS A 11 1.74 -22.32 15.81
C LYS A 11 0.52 -22.89 15.09
N LYS A 12 -0.23 -22.04 14.35
CA LYS A 12 -1.45 -22.42 13.63
C LYS A 12 -1.19 -23.45 12.52
N TYR A 13 -0.04 -23.36 11.86
CA TYR A 13 0.35 -24.22 10.73
C TYR A 13 1.46 -25.23 11.07
N SER A 14 1.64 -25.53 12.36
CA SER A 14 2.67 -26.46 12.86
C SER A 14 2.45 -27.92 12.44
N ASP A 15 1.23 -28.27 12.06
CA ASP A 15 0.83 -29.59 11.56
C ASP A 15 1.06 -29.76 10.05
N GLY A 16 1.58 -28.73 9.36
CA GLY A 16 1.81 -28.74 7.92
C GLY A 16 0.55 -28.48 7.07
N SER A 17 -0.56 -28.08 7.70
CA SER A 17 -1.76 -27.67 6.98
C SER A 17 -1.50 -26.44 6.09
N LYS A 18 -2.21 -26.35 4.96
CA LYS A 18 -2.04 -25.25 4.01
C LYS A 18 -2.68 -23.97 4.55
N PRO A 19 -1.97 -22.83 4.52
CA PRO A 19 -2.54 -21.55 4.93
C PRO A 19 -3.72 -21.08 4.10
N THR A 20 -4.73 -20.51 4.76
CA THR A 20 -5.82 -19.84 4.06
C THR A 20 -5.32 -18.58 3.35
N GLN A 21 -6.10 -18.05 2.40
CA GLN A 21 -5.77 -16.77 1.75
C GLN A 21 -5.74 -15.62 2.75
N GLN A 22 -6.70 -15.60 3.69
CA GLN A 22 -6.80 -14.57 4.73
C GLN A 22 -5.61 -14.63 5.69
N ASP A 23 -5.17 -15.82 6.08
CA ASP A 23 -4.00 -15.97 6.96
C ASP A 23 -2.69 -15.58 6.28
N ARG A 24 -2.56 -15.83 4.96
CA ARG A 24 -1.41 -15.35 4.17
C ARG A 24 -1.38 -13.82 4.13
N ILE A 25 -2.52 -13.19 3.92
CA ILE A 25 -2.64 -11.72 3.95
C ILE A 25 -2.29 -11.21 5.35
N HIS A 26 -2.80 -11.84 6.41
CA HIS A 26 -2.53 -11.44 7.79
C HIS A 26 -1.04 -11.59 8.15
N LEU A 27 -0.39 -12.69 7.73
CA LEU A 27 1.06 -12.87 7.89
C LEU A 27 1.83 -11.77 7.17
N LEU A 28 1.48 -11.46 5.92
CA LEU A 28 2.14 -10.41 5.13
C LEU A 28 1.90 -9.01 5.70
N MET A 29 0.79 -8.78 6.41
CA MET A 29 0.52 -7.52 7.12
C MET A 29 1.33 -7.41 8.42
N HIS A 30 1.60 -8.53 9.09
CA HIS A 30 2.36 -8.60 10.34
C HIS A 30 3.87 -8.75 10.14
N GLU A 31 4.30 -9.28 8.99
CA GLU A 31 5.63 -9.05 8.45
C GLU A 31 5.72 -7.57 8.07
N SER A 32 6.07 -6.72 9.04
CA SER A 32 6.47 -5.35 8.76
C SER A 32 7.54 -5.40 7.66
N VAL A 33 7.20 -4.94 6.46
CA VAL A 33 8.17 -4.91 5.37
C VAL A 33 9.14 -3.78 5.68
N GLN A 34 10.32 -4.14 6.18
CA GLN A 34 11.36 -3.16 6.44
C GLN A 34 11.97 -2.70 5.13
N TYR A 35 11.41 -1.63 4.57
CA TYR A 35 12.06 -0.89 3.51
C TYR A 35 13.19 -0.05 4.09
N SER A 36 14.32 0.01 3.37
CA SER A 36 15.37 0.98 3.68
C SER A 36 14.85 2.41 3.51
N ASP A 37 15.46 3.36 4.23
CA ASP A 37 15.14 4.79 4.06
C ASP A 37 15.21 5.25 2.60
N ARG A 38 16.11 4.67 1.81
CA ARG A 38 16.23 4.96 0.37
C ARG A 38 14.99 4.51 -0.39
N GLN A 39 14.45 3.33 -0.10
CA GLN A 39 13.22 2.82 -0.71
C GLN A 39 12.01 3.64 -0.26
N LEU A 40 11.91 3.98 1.03
CA LEU A 40 10.84 4.82 1.56
C LEU A 40 10.84 6.21 0.90
N ARG A 41 12.03 6.83 0.76
CA ARG A 41 12.17 8.07 -0.02
C ARG A 41 11.75 7.89 -1.47
N GLY A 42 12.20 6.82 -2.12
CA GLY A 42 11.82 6.50 -3.49
C GLY A 42 10.31 6.37 -3.69
N PHE A 43 9.59 5.74 -2.76
CA PHE A 43 8.12 5.68 -2.79
C PHE A 43 7.48 7.06 -2.61
N ARG A 44 7.94 7.86 -1.63
CA ARG A 44 7.44 9.23 -1.43
C ARG A 44 7.62 10.10 -2.67
N ASP A 45 8.80 10.04 -3.28
CA ASP A 45 9.12 10.81 -4.49
C ASP A 45 8.27 10.33 -5.67
N SER A 46 8.10 9.02 -5.83
CA SER A 46 7.25 8.43 -6.86
C SER A 46 5.77 8.81 -6.68
N ILE A 47 5.29 8.90 -5.43
CA ILE A 47 3.92 9.33 -5.13
C ILE A 47 3.74 10.80 -5.45
N ARG A 48 4.65 11.67 -5.01
CA ARG A 48 4.58 13.11 -5.29
C ARG A 48 4.64 13.39 -6.79
N GLN A 49 5.57 12.74 -7.49
CA GLN A 49 5.69 12.88 -8.93
C GLN A 49 4.45 12.32 -9.65
N GLY A 50 3.97 11.14 -9.27
CA GLY A 50 2.78 10.56 -9.90
C GLY A 50 1.51 11.36 -9.64
N LEU A 51 1.34 11.96 -8.45
CA LEU A 51 0.24 12.89 -8.17
C LEU A 51 0.34 14.17 -9.01
N HIS A 52 1.56 14.65 -9.26
CA HIS A 52 1.80 15.77 -10.18
C HIS A 52 1.48 15.37 -11.63
N ASP A 53 1.98 14.23 -12.11
CA ASP A 53 1.81 13.74 -13.48
C ASP A 53 0.37 13.39 -13.80
N LEU A 54 -0.40 12.93 -12.81
CA LEU A 54 -1.82 12.71 -12.93
C LEU A 54 -2.56 13.99 -13.33
N ARG A 55 -2.10 15.17 -12.90
CA ARG A 55 -2.68 16.47 -13.32
C ARG A 55 -2.56 16.72 -14.81
N ALA A 56 -1.49 16.21 -15.44
CA ALA A 56 -1.26 16.35 -16.87
C ALA A 56 -2.06 15.30 -17.67
N GLU A 57 -2.10 14.06 -17.18
CA GLU A 57 -2.79 12.96 -17.87
C GLU A 57 -3.19 11.87 -16.87
N CYS A 58 -4.51 11.71 -16.69
CA CYS A 58 -5.08 10.67 -15.85
C CYS A 58 -5.26 9.36 -16.61
N THR A 59 -4.49 8.33 -16.23
CA THR A 59 -4.66 6.97 -16.77
C THR A 59 -4.78 5.96 -15.63
N PRO A 60 -5.51 4.85 -15.83
CA PRO A 60 -5.70 3.84 -14.79
C PRO A 60 -4.37 3.20 -14.37
N ALA A 61 -3.43 3.02 -15.30
CA ALA A 61 -2.10 2.51 -14.99
C ALA A 61 -1.34 3.40 -13.99
N LYS A 62 -1.44 4.73 -14.14
CA LYS A 62 -0.82 5.69 -13.19
C LYS A 62 -1.50 5.64 -11.82
N ILE A 63 -2.83 5.54 -11.80
CA ILE A 63 -3.61 5.40 -10.56
C ILE A 63 -3.22 4.13 -9.80
N VAL A 64 -3.21 2.97 -10.47
CA VAL A 64 -2.85 1.67 -9.87
C VAL A 64 -1.42 1.70 -9.33
N ARG A 65 -0.48 2.31 -10.06
CA ARG A 65 0.91 2.46 -9.60
C ARG A 65 0.99 3.31 -8.32
N LEU A 66 0.22 4.39 -8.23
CA LEU A 66 0.16 5.22 -7.02
C LEU A 66 -0.42 4.46 -5.83
N TYR A 67 -1.52 3.72 -6.02
CA TYR A 67 -2.05 2.86 -4.96
C TYR A 67 -1.01 1.85 -4.48
N ALA A 68 -0.29 1.19 -5.39
CA ALA A 68 0.76 0.24 -5.02
C ALA A 68 1.87 0.89 -4.16
N HIS A 69 2.31 2.11 -4.49
CA HIS A 69 3.32 2.83 -3.70
C HIS A 69 2.79 3.29 -2.33
N ILE A 70 1.53 3.75 -2.27
CA ILE A 70 0.89 4.13 -1.00
C ILE A 70 0.73 2.90 -0.11
N THR A 71 0.29 1.77 -0.66
CA THR A 71 0.20 0.49 0.06
C THR A 71 1.57 0.02 0.54
N ALA A 72 2.63 0.15 -0.27
CA ALA A 72 3.99 -0.17 0.16
C ALA A 72 4.46 0.69 1.34
N LEU A 73 4.15 1.99 1.35
CA LEU A 73 4.41 2.86 2.51
C LEU A 73 3.59 2.42 3.74
N ASN A 74 2.31 2.10 3.56
CA ASN A 74 1.42 1.64 4.63
C ASN A 74 1.91 0.36 5.30
N LEU A 75 2.38 -0.61 4.50
CA LEU A 75 2.91 -1.88 4.99
C LEU A 75 4.29 -1.75 5.65
N SER A 76 4.97 -0.60 5.48
CA SER A 76 6.31 -0.41 6.04
C SER A 76 6.33 -0.24 7.56
N ASN A 77 5.21 0.18 8.16
CA ASN A 77 5.09 0.62 9.57
C ASN A 77 6.15 1.67 10.01
N GLN A 78 6.92 2.24 9.08
CA GLN A 78 8.01 3.21 9.30
C GLN A 78 7.59 4.63 8.88
N VAL A 79 6.34 4.79 8.45
CA VAL A 79 5.79 6.02 7.88
C VAL A 79 4.62 6.44 8.75
N MET A 80 4.51 7.73 9.03
CA MET A 80 3.40 8.24 9.83
C MET A 80 2.08 7.96 9.12
N GLU A 81 1.10 7.43 9.86
CA GLU A 81 -0.24 7.15 9.36
C GLU A 81 -0.86 8.38 8.68
N GLU A 82 -0.65 9.57 9.23
CA GLU A 82 -1.09 10.85 8.67
C GLU A 82 -0.52 11.13 7.27
N GLU A 83 0.73 10.74 7.00
CA GLU A 83 1.36 10.90 5.68
C GLU A 83 0.66 9.99 4.65
N ILE A 84 0.38 8.74 5.02
CA ILE A 84 -0.32 7.77 4.18
C ILE A 84 -1.75 8.22 3.89
N VAL A 85 -2.49 8.64 4.93
CA VAL A 85 -3.84 9.20 4.80
C VAL A 85 -3.84 10.43 3.89
N GLY A 86 -2.82 11.29 4.03
CA GLY A 86 -2.63 12.47 3.18
C GLY A 86 -2.47 12.14 1.69
N TYR A 87 -1.66 11.14 1.35
CA TYR A 87 -1.50 10.70 -0.05
C TYR A 87 -2.76 10.03 -0.60
N SER A 88 -3.38 9.13 0.17
CA SER A 88 -4.62 8.45 -0.22
C SER A 88 -5.73 9.45 -0.52
N ARG A 89 -5.92 10.44 0.36
CA ARG A 89 -6.95 11.47 0.18
C ARG A 89 -6.70 12.34 -1.06
N GLN A 90 -5.45 12.72 -1.33
CA GLN A 90 -5.11 13.48 -2.53
C GLN A 90 -5.42 12.70 -3.81
N LEU A 91 -5.09 11.42 -3.84
CA LEU A 91 -5.38 10.54 -4.97
C LEU A 91 -6.90 10.40 -5.19
N GLU A 92 -7.67 10.17 -4.13
CA GLU A 92 -9.13 10.06 -4.21
C GLU A 92 -9.80 11.34 -4.70
N ILE A 93 -9.39 12.50 -4.19
CA ILE A 93 -9.89 13.80 -4.67
C ILE A 93 -9.57 13.95 -6.16
N PHE A 94 -8.35 13.61 -6.56
CA PHE A 94 -7.94 13.71 -7.94
C PHE A 94 -8.79 12.84 -8.88
N ILE A 95 -8.98 11.57 -8.51
CA ILE A 95 -9.81 10.62 -9.27
C ILE A 95 -11.24 11.17 -9.41
N ARG A 96 -11.85 11.63 -8.32
CA ARG A 96 -13.22 12.18 -8.32
C ARG A 96 -13.36 13.45 -9.18
N GLN A 97 -12.35 14.32 -9.20
CA GLN A 97 -12.43 15.62 -9.89
C GLN A 97 -12.05 15.55 -11.36
N ARG A 98 -11.09 14.70 -11.73
CA ARG A 98 -10.40 14.75 -13.03
C ARG A 98 -10.49 13.46 -13.82
N CYS A 99 -10.96 12.38 -13.21
CA CYS A 99 -11.07 11.07 -13.84
C CYS A 99 -12.52 10.57 -13.76
N SER A 100 -13.51 11.44 -14.00
CA SER A 100 -14.95 11.15 -13.92
C SER A 100 -15.43 10.00 -14.83
N GLU A 101 -14.63 9.59 -15.80
CA GLU A 101 -14.87 8.40 -16.65
C GLU A 101 -14.51 7.08 -15.95
N PHE A 102 -13.81 7.10 -14.80
CA PHE A 102 -13.48 5.91 -14.01
C PHE A 102 -14.53 5.57 -12.95
N SER A 103 -15.31 6.55 -12.49
CA SER A 103 -16.41 6.33 -11.54
C SER A 103 -17.52 5.41 -12.08
N THR A 104 -17.58 5.19 -13.39
CA THR A 104 -18.56 4.32 -14.05
C THR A 104 -18.10 2.87 -14.25
N ASN A 105 -16.80 2.55 -14.11
CA ASN A 105 -16.26 1.22 -14.43
C ASN A 105 -15.81 0.39 -13.21
N PHE A 106 -15.93 0.93 -12.00
CA PHE A 106 -15.64 0.23 -10.74
C PHE A 106 -16.84 0.23 -9.76
N GLY A 107 -18.03 0.58 -10.24
CA GLY A 107 -19.30 0.49 -9.50
C GLY A 107 -19.95 -0.87 -9.62
#